data_AF-A0A6B3NSM4-F1
#
_entry.id   AF-A0A6B3NSM4-F1
#
_cell.length_a   1.000
_cell.length_b   1.000
_cell.length_c   1.000
_cell.angle_alpha   90.00
_cell.angle_beta   90.00
_cell.angle_gamma   90.00
#
_symmetry.space_group_name_H-M   'P 1'
#
loop_
_entity.id
_entity.type
_entity.pdbx_description
1 polymer ?
#
loop_
_entity_poly.entity_id
_entity_poly.type
_entity_poly.pdbx_seq_one_letter_code
_entity_poly.pdbx_strand_id
1 'polypeptide(L)' 'MSTSQERIVPTNLRNEMSRSYLEYAMSVIVGRALPDARDGLKPVHRRILYAMHELG' A
#
# COMPACT_ATOMS: atom_id res chain seq x y z
N MET A 1 32.67 -19.39 14.67
CA MET A 1 31.24 -19.03 14.87
C MET A 1 31.10 -17.57 14.52
N SER A 2 30.63 -17.24 13.31
CA SER A 2 30.44 -15.86 12.87
C SER A 2 29.21 -15.28 13.56
N THR A 3 29.42 -14.37 14.50
CA THR A 3 28.33 -13.58 15.09
C THR A 3 27.80 -12.64 14.01
N SER A 4 26.66 -13.00 13.42
CA SER A 4 25.87 -12.09 12.60
C SER A 4 25.49 -10.90 13.47
N GLN A 5 26.19 -9.78 13.33
CA GLN A 5 25.83 -8.54 14.01
C GLN A 5 24.43 -8.14 13.53
N GLU A 6 23.46 -8.10 14.43
CA GLU A 6 22.17 -7.49 14.18
C GLU A 6 22.41 -6.05 13.72
N ARG A 7 22.13 -5.77 12.44
CA ARG A 7 22.28 -4.45 11.84
C ARG A 7 21.14 -3.56 12.31
N ILE A 8 21.21 -3.12 13.57
CA ILE A 8 20.29 -2.14 14.13
C ILE A 8 20.62 -0.80 13.49
N VAL A 9 19.68 -0.28 12.70
CA VAL A 9 19.78 1.06 12.11
C VAL A 9 19.02 2.02 13.03
N PRO A 10 19.69 2.91 13.76
CA PRO A 10 19.01 3.91 14.57
C PRO A 10 18.28 4.90 13.65
N THR A 11 16.97 5.05 13.85
CA THR A 11 16.13 5.97 13.07
C THR A 11 15.48 6.99 14.00
N ASN A 12 15.38 8.23 13.55
CA ASN A 12 14.65 9.26 14.29
C ASN A 12 13.14 8.98 14.26
N LEU A 13 12.55 8.76 15.45
CA LEU A 13 11.14 8.40 15.59
C LEU A 13 10.19 9.40 14.91
N ARG A 14 10.44 10.72 15.06
CA ARG A 14 9.54 11.74 14.50
C ARG A 14 9.50 11.66 12.98
N ASN A 15 10.68 11.53 12.36
CA ASN A 15 10.79 11.43 10.91
C ASN A 15 10.14 10.14 10.39
N GLU A 16 10.36 9.02 11.08
CA GLU A 16 9.80 7.72 10.69
C GLU A 16 8.27 7.69 10.79
N MET A 17 7.72 8.23 11.88
CA MET A 17 6.27 8.30 12.09
C MET A 17 5.58 9.17 11.04
N SER A 18 6.12 10.35 10.76
CA SER A 18 5.56 11.23 9.72
C SER A 18 5.62 10.59 8.33
N ARG A 19 6.74 9.92 8.02
CA ARG A 19 6.91 9.21 6.74
C ARG A 19 5.94 8.04 6.60
N SER A 20 5.90 7.15 7.60
CA SER A 20 5.02 5.98 7.61
C SER A 20 3.54 6.39 7.52
N TYR A 21 3.17 7.45 8.23
CA TYR A 21 1.82 8.01 8.16
C TYR A 21 1.48 8.50 6.74
N LEU A 22 2.38 9.29 6.13
CA LEU A 22 2.17 9.81 4.78
C LEU A 22 2.09 8.69 3.74
N GLU A 23 3.01 7.72 3.80
CA GLU A 23 3.04 6.57 2.89
C GLU A 23 1.75 5.74 2.99
N TYR A 24 1.31 5.45 4.22
CA TYR A 24 0.05 4.74 4.43
C TYR A 24 -1.14 5.54 3.93
N ALA A 25 -1.23 6.82 4.29
CA ALA A 25 -2.33 7.70 3.88
C ALA A 25 -2.43 7.80 2.35
N MET A 26 -1.30 7.99 1.66
CA MET A 26 -1.27 8.01 0.20
C MET A 26 -1.70 6.67 -0.41
N SER A 27 -1.25 5.55 0.16
CA SER A 27 -1.69 4.21 -0.29
C SER A 27 -3.20 4.00 -0.15
N VAL A 28 -3.80 4.54 0.92
CA VAL A 28 -5.24 4.45 1.18
C VAL A 28 -6.00 5.27 0.15
N ILE A 29 -5.60 6.53 -0.02
CA ILE A 29 -6.29 7.49 -0.89
C ILE A 29 -6.32 6.98 -2.33
N VAL A 30 -5.17 6.59 -2.86
CA VAL A 30 -5.02 6.20 -4.27
C VAL A 30 -5.44 4.75 -4.51
N GLY A 31 -5.06 3.82 -3.62
CA GLY A 31 -5.15 2.39 -3.86
C GLY A 31 -6.41 1.72 -3.32
N ARG A 32 -7.22 2.42 -2.52
CA ARG A 32 -8.35 1.78 -1.81
C ARG A 32 -9.61 2.65 -1.72
N ALA A 33 -9.47 3.92 -1.30
CA ALA A 33 -10.59 4.73 -0.85
C ALA A 33 -11.33 5.41 -2.01
N LEU A 34 -10.61 6.10 -2.89
CA LEU A 34 -11.20 6.88 -3.97
C LEU A 34 -11.42 6.02 -5.24
N PRO A 35 -12.58 6.15 -5.90
CA PRO A 35 -12.81 5.53 -7.20
C PRO A 35 -12.05 6.28 -8.31
N ASP A 36 -11.77 5.58 -9.41
CA ASP A 36 -11.19 6.20 -10.60
C ASP A 36 -12.27 7.03 -11.33
N ALA A 37 -11.92 8.23 -11.81
CA ALA A 37 -12.87 9.12 -12.45
C ALA A 37 -13.40 8.60 -13.80
N ARG A 38 -12.67 7.69 -14.45
CA ARG A 38 -13.03 7.17 -15.77
C ARG A 38 -14.18 6.17 -15.73
N ASP A 39 -14.20 5.34 -14.68
CA ASP A 39 -15.14 4.22 -14.55
C ASP A 39 -15.99 4.29 -13.26
N GLY A 40 -15.64 5.16 -12.32
CA GLY A 40 -16.29 5.25 -11.01
C GLY A 40 -16.02 4.03 -10.11
N LEU A 41 -15.12 3.12 -10.51
CA LEU A 41 -14.89 1.86 -9.82
C LEU A 41 -13.71 1.97 -8.85
N LYS A 42 -13.89 1.35 -7.67
CA LYS A 42 -12.79 1.09 -6.74
C LYS A 42 -11.94 -0.08 -7.25
N PRO A 43 -10.65 -0.16 -6.85
CA PRO A 43 -9.76 -1.25 -7.28
C PRO A 43 -10.29 -2.67 -7.00
N VAL A 44 -11.08 -2.86 -5.95
CA VAL A 44 -11.70 -4.17 -5.64
C VAL A 44 -12.73 -4.58 -6.69
N HIS A 45 -13.56 -3.65 -7.17
CA HIS A 45 -14.58 -3.95 -8.18
C HIS A 45 -13.93 -4.37 -9.50
N ARG A 46 -12.88 -3.64 -9.92
CA ARG A 46 -12.14 -3.96 -11.16
C ARG A 46 -11.55 -5.38 -11.11
N ARG A 47 -10.98 -5.78 -9.97
CA ARG A 47 -10.44 -7.14 -9.80
C ARG A 47 -11.53 -8.22 -9.85
N ILE A 48 -12.69 -7.98 -9.23
CA ILE A 48 -13.80 -8.93 -9.25
C ILE A 48 -14.33 -9.10 -10.68
N LEU A 49 -14.61 -7.99 -11.37
CA LEU A 49 -15.12 -8.03 -12.75
C LEU A 49 -14.13 -8.68 -13.72
N TYR A 50 -12.83 -8.39 -13.56
CA TYR A 50 -11.79 -9.05 -14.34
C TYR A 50 -11.75 -10.56 -14.08
N ALA A 51 -11.76 -10.99 -12.81
CA ALA A 51 -11.76 -12.42 -12.48
C ALA A 51 -13.00 -13.15 -13.03
N MET A 52 -14.17 -12.53 -12.97
CA MET A 52 -15.40 -13.07 -13.55
C MET A 52 -15.31 -13.22 -15.07
N HIS A 53 -14.64 -12.29 -15.75
CA HIS A 53 -14.40 -12.37 -17.18
C HIS A 53 -13.46 -13.53 -17.56
N GLU A 54 -12.39 -13.76 -16.78
CA GLU A 54 -11.42 -14.84 -17.04
C GLU A 54 -11.96 -16.26 -16.74
N LEU A 55 -13.04 -16.36 -15.96
CA LEU A 55 -13.67 -17.63 -15.59
C LEU A 55 -14.68 -18.15 -16.62
N GLY A 56 -15.09 -17.30 -17.58
CA GLY A 56 -16.00 -17.65 -18.68
C GLY A 56 -15.26 -18.19 -19.89
#